data_AF-A0A971RX20-F1
#
_entry.id   AF-A0A971RX20-F1
#
_cell.length_a   1.000
_cell.length_b   1.000
_cell.length_c   1.000
_cell.angle_alpha   90.00
_cell.angle_beta   90.00
_cell.angle_gamma   90.00
#
_symmetry.space_group_name_H-M   'P 1'
#
loop_
_entity.id
_entity.type
_entity.pdbx_description
1 polymer ?
#
loop_
_entity_poly.entity_id
_entity_poly.type
_entity_poly.pdbx_seq_one_letter_code
_entity_poly.pdbx_strand_id
1 'polypeptide(L)'
;MGSNYKVKYIDRERNEEVEIPLEKMVEILLYMETSPDFHMEALKALAIVIRTNLVRSSKPVEGEGFKDILDSNYNSKYMEKFKGAVEATKSMVITFNGKLIDAKYHLVCGGSTENAENVINNRVIYLRRVLCNYCENSPYWKNEKSFTIDEIADLLKVKFSAMDLDFSSEISGYMENIERDEHGRVRSIKVGNKYFTGKELMELLDLNSTRFTLFPTEVKFVSRGKGHGLGLCQYGAEKMAQEGYSYEDIIKYYYTGVEIKKYRFPSIKEPLFGKILVIDPGHGGEDEGYKGDKLGLLEKDIVLKISLELKKQLTNLGAEVYMTRERDENILVTERIEVANRIRPDFFVSIHMDYFPSSNMQGCQIYHFRGDFEAQALATSILKELKAQGIASRGIKEGNFYLFRGVSVSSLLIEIGFLSNNEEEARFAQENYIIKYSDGITKGILEYFKI
;
A
#
# COMPACT_ATOMS: atom_id res chain seq x y z
N MET A 1 -13.90 -22.12 8.49
CA MET A 1 -13.47 -22.13 7.08
C MET A 1 -12.52 -20.97 6.90
N GLY A 2 -11.21 -21.23 7.00
CA GLY A 2 -10.18 -20.21 6.85
C GLY A 2 -10.17 -19.71 5.42
N SER A 3 -10.13 -18.40 5.24
CA SER A 3 -10.03 -17.79 3.92
C SER A 3 -8.80 -18.31 3.18
N ASN A 4 -9.00 -18.82 1.97
CA ASN A 4 -7.93 -19.30 1.09
C ASN A 4 -7.17 -18.12 0.43
N TYR A 5 -7.13 -16.97 1.11
CA TYR A 5 -6.54 -15.74 0.58
C TYR A 5 -5.04 -15.94 0.40
N LYS A 6 -4.57 -15.73 -0.83
CA LYS A 6 -3.18 -15.89 -1.22
C LYS A 6 -2.54 -14.55 -1.48
N VAL A 7 -1.25 -14.46 -1.18
CA VAL A 7 -0.39 -13.32 -1.48
C VAL A 7 0.66 -13.78 -2.48
N LYS A 8 1.03 -12.89 -3.38
CA LYS A 8 2.08 -13.11 -4.38
C LYS A 8 3.44 -12.75 -3.79
N TYR A 9 4.42 -13.60 -4.06
CA TYR A 9 5.83 -13.39 -3.69
C TYR A 9 6.72 -13.54 -4.91
N ILE A 10 7.64 -12.60 -5.10
CA ILE A 10 8.67 -12.64 -6.15
C ILE A 10 10.00 -12.97 -5.49
N ASP A 11 10.54 -14.14 -5.83
CA ASP A 11 11.88 -14.57 -5.46
C ASP A 11 12.90 -13.93 -6.40
N ARG A 12 13.70 -13.00 -5.90
CA ARG A 12 14.68 -12.25 -6.71
C ARG A 12 15.86 -13.10 -7.16
N GLU A 13 16.22 -14.14 -6.42
CA GLU A 13 17.35 -15.00 -6.78
C GLU A 13 17.00 -15.89 -7.98
N ARG A 14 15.74 -16.32 -8.04
CA ARG A 14 15.26 -17.25 -9.08
C ARG A 14 14.41 -16.57 -10.16
N ASN A 15 14.04 -15.31 -9.97
CA ASN A 15 13.13 -14.55 -10.82
C ASN A 15 11.79 -15.29 -11.05
N GLU A 16 11.24 -15.87 -9.98
CA GLU A 16 10.00 -16.65 -9.99
C GLU A 16 8.92 -15.99 -9.12
N GLU A 17 7.66 -16.06 -9.57
CA GLU A 17 6.49 -15.64 -8.80
C GLU A 17 5.77 -16.86 -8.21
N VAL A 18 5.45 -16.82 -6.92
CA VAL A 18 4.74 -17.89 -6.20
C VAL A 18 3.55 -17.32 -5.43
N GLU A 19 2.41 -18.01 -5.45
CA GLU A 19 1.24 -17.67 -4.64
C GLU A 19 1.16 -18.51 -3.37
N ILE A 20 0.96 -17.84 -2.23
CA ILE A 20 1.14 -18.46 -0.91
C ILE A 20 0.00 -18.04 0.02
N PRO A 21 -0.57 -18.95 0.82
CA PRO A 21 -1.58 -18.59 1.80
C PRO A 21 -1.08 -17.47 2.73
N LEU A 22 -1.91 -16.46 2.98
CA LEU A 22 -1.53 -15.28 3.76
C LEU A 22 -0.88 -15.62 5.10
N GLU A 23 -1.51 -16.49 5.90
CA GLU A 23 -0.98 -16.82 7.22
C GLU A 23 0.41 -17.49 7.13
N LYS A 24 0.63 -18.32 6.10
CA LYS A 24 1.95 -18.90 5.82
C LYS A 24 2.97 -17.85 5.40
N MET A 25 2.56 -16.82 4.65
CA MET A 25 3.43 -15.69 4.32
C MET A 25 3.80 -14.88 5.58
N VAL A 26 2.84 -14.63 6.47
CA VAL A 26 3.09 -13.93 7.73
C VAL A 26 4.09 -14.71 8.59
N GLU A 27 3.94 -16.04 8.69
CA GLU A 27 4.88 -16.91 9.40
C GLU A 27 6.32 -16.76 8.88
N ILE A 28 6.50 -16.80 7.56
CA ILE A 28 7.82 -16.73 6.93
C ILE A 28 8.44 -15.35 7.11
N LEU A 29 7.70 -14.27 6.84
CA LEU A 29 8.22 -12.91 7.03
C LEU A 29 8.53 -12.63 8.49
N LEU A 30 7.71 -13.10 9.42
CA LEU A 30 7.99 -12.97 10.84
C LEU A 30 9.30 -13.69 11.23
N TYR A 31 9.53 -14.90 10.70
CA TYR A 31 10.79 -15.62 10.89
C TYR A 31 12.00 -14.88 10.28
N MET A 32 11.85 -14.30 9.08
CA MET A 32 12.93 -13.59 8.38
C MET A 32 13.32 -12.26 9.04
N GLU A 33 12.36 -11.58 9.65
CA GLU A 33 12.52 -10.20 10.12
C GLU A 33 12.74 -10.09 11.64
N THR A 34 12.71 -11.22 12.37
CA THR A 34 12.78 -11.21 13.83
C THR A 34 13.65 -12.34 14.39
N SER A 35 13.92 -12.30 15.70
CA SER A 35 14.67 -13.35 16.40
C SER A 35 13.72 -14.36 17.05
N PRO A 36 14.04 -15.66 17.05
CA PRO A 36 13.27 -16.68 17.78
C PRO A 36 13.25 -16.45 19.31
N ASP A 37 14.19 -15.66 19.84
CA ASP A 37 14.26 -15.36 21.27
C ASP A 37 13.20 -14.35 21.72
N PHE A 38 12.59 -13.61 20.80
CA PHE A 38 11.59 -12.60 21.12
C PHE A 38 10.39 -13.19 21.89
N HIS A 39 9.90 -12.46 22.87
CA HIS A 39 8.72 -12.78 23.65
C HIS A 39 7.48 -12.98 22.75
N MET A 40 6.59 -13.88 23.17
CA MET A 40 5.40 -14.26 22.38
C MET A 40 4.51 -13.06 22.06
N GLU A 41 4.31 -12.14 23.00
CA GLU A 41 3.50 -10.93 22.79
C GLU A 41 4.12 -9.97 21.77
N ALA A 42 5.46 -9.86 21.70
CA ALA A 42 6.13 -9.07 20.67
C ALA A 42 5.98 -9.72 19.29
N LEU A 43 6.12 -11.05 19.21
CA LEU A 43 5.88 -11.82 17.98
C LEU A 43 4.43 -11.69 17.49
N LYS A 44 3.45 -11.74 18.38
CA LYS A 44 2.03 -11.49 18.05
C LYS A 44 1.81 -10.08 17.49
N ALA A 45 2.41 -9.06 18.12
CA ALA A 45 2.31 -7.68 17.64
C ALA A 45 2.88 -7.54 16.22
N LEU A 46 4.05 -8.13 15.98
CA LEU A 46 4.70 -8.12 14.68
C LEU A 46 3.93 -8.92 13.62
N ALA A 47 3.37 -10.08 13.98
CA ALA A 47 2.51 -10.85 13.08
C ALA A 47 1.31 -10.02 12.58
N ILE A 48 0.67 -9.26 13.47
CA ILE A 48 -0.44 -8.37 13.13
C ILE A 48 0.02 -7.21 12.23
N VAL A 49 1.18 -6.61 12.52
CA VAL A 49 1.77 -5.54 11.69
C VAL A 49 2.07 -6.05 10.28
N ILE A 50 2.75 -7.19 10.14
CA ILE A 50 3.07 -7.82 8.86
C ILE A 50 1.77 -8.15 8.10
N ARG A 51 0.80 -8.81 8.76
CA ARG A 51 -0.48 -9.14 8.13
C ARG A 51 -1.21 -7.90 7.64
N THR A 52 -1.24 -6.82 8.42
CA THR A 52 -1.88 -5.56 8.03
C THR A 52 -1.30 -5.02 6.73
N ASN A 53 0.03 -5.05 6.59
CA ASN A 53 0.70 -4.58 5.38
C ASN A 53 0.46 -5.50 4.16
N LEU A 54 0.47 -6.82 4.36
CA LEU A 54 0.18 -7.79 3.31
C LEU A 54 -1.24 -7.65 2.77
N VAL A 55 -2.22 -7.44 3.66
CA VAL A 55 -3.63 -7.28 3.25
C VAL A 55 -3.89 -5.91 2.62
N ARG A 56 -3.17 -4.87 3.07
CA ARG A 56 -3.29 -3.51 2.51
C ARG A 56 -2.70 -3.41 1.11
N SER A 57 -1.65 -4.16 0.80
CA SER A 57 -0.94 -4.11 -0.46
C SER A 57 -1.46 -5.13 -1.45
N SER A 58 -1.85 -4.69 -2.65
CA SER A 58 -2.07 -5.59 -3.79
C SER A 58 -0.78 -5.94 -4.55
N LYS A 59 0.34 -5.28 -4.22
CA LYS A 59 1.64 -5.52 -4.85
C LYS A 59 2.26 -6.81 -4.32
N PRO A 60 2.95 -7.59 -5.18
CA PRO A 60 3.74 -8.72 -4.73
C PRO A 60 4.78 -8.31 -3.69
N VAL A 61 5.05 -9.20 -2.75
CA VAL A 61 6.17 -9.09 -1.81
C VAL A 61 7.43 -9.55 -2.54
N GLU A 62 8.56 -8.87 -2.37
CA GLU A 62 9.83 -9.24 -3.01
C GLU A 62 10.90 -9.53 -1.95
N GLY A 63 11.75 -10.52 -2.20
CA GLY A 63 12.88 -10.86 -1.33
C GLY A 63 13.77 -11.98 -1.85
N GLU A 64 14.69 -12.44 -1.01
CA GLU A 64 15.70 -13.49 -1.28
C GLU A 64 15.65 -14.60 -0.20
N GLY A 65 16.12 -15.81 -0.50
CA GLY A 65 16.21 -16.92 0.47
C GLY A 65 14.87 -17.54 0.90
N PHE A 66 13.77 -17.20 0.23
CA PHE A 66 12.42 -17.58 0.62
C PHE A 66 12.11 -19.06 0.40
N LYS A 67 12.53 -19.64 -0.74
CA LYS A 67 12.36 -21.07 -1.02
C LYS A 67 13.16 -21.94 -0.04
N ASP A 68 14.35 -21.50 0.36
CA ASP A 68 15.19 -22.26 1.27
C ASP A 68 14.53 -22.42 2.65
N ILE A 69 13.78 -21.41 3.10
CA ILE A 69 12.98 -21.50 4.33
C ILE A 69 11.85 -22.51 4.16
N LEU A 70 11.11 -22.43 3.05
CA LEU A 70 10.01 -23.36 2.73
C LEU A 70 10.48 -24.81 2.69
N ASP A 71 11.65 -25.05 2.08
CA ASP A 71 12.14 -26.40 1.79
C ASP A 71 12.87 -27.02 2.99
N SER A 72 13.59 -26.22 3.80
CA SER A 72 14.51 -26.75 4.82
C SER A 72 14.11 -26.42 6.27
N ASN A 73 13.50 -25.25 6.53
CA ASN A 73 13.33 -24.74 7.89
C ASN A 73 11.88 -24.66 8.37
N TYR A 74 10.90 -24.77 7.47
CA TYR A 74 9.49 -24.57 7.80
C TYR A 74 8.93 -25.60 8.80
N ASN A 75 9.50 -26.80 8.86
CA ASN A 75 9.15 -27.84 9.82
C ASN A 75 10.09 -27.90 11.03
N SER A 76 11.00 -26.93 11.17
CA SER A 76 11.92 -26.89 12.31
C SER A 76 11.19 -26.49 13.60
N LYS A 77 11.74 -26.94 14.74
CA LYS A 77 11.25 -26.55 16.07
C LYS A 77 11.26 -25.03 16.29
N TYR A 78 12.16 -24.30 15.60
CA TYR A 78 12.23 -22.85 15.66
C TYR A 78 11.00 -22.19 15.03
N MET A 79 10.41 -22.79 14.00
CA MET A 79 9.24 -22.27 13.29
C MET A 79 7.96 -22.34 14.14
N GLU A 80 7.86 -23.31 15.05
CA GLU A 80 6.65 -23.56 15.84
C GLU A 80 6.24 -22.37 16.71
N LYS A 81 7.22 -21.61 17.24
CA LYS A 81 6.94 -20.41 18.02
C LYS A 81 6.30 -19.31 17.16
N PHE A 82 6.78 -19.12 15.94
CA PHE A 82 6.23 -18.16 14.98
C PHE A 82 4.83 -18.58 14.52
N LYS A 83 4.62 -19.86 14.19
CA LYS A 83 3.29 -20.41 13.88
C LYS A 83 2.31 -20.18 15.03
N GLY A 84 2.75 -20.40 16.28
CA GLY A 84 1.94 -20.13 17.47
C GLY A 84 1.51 -18.67 17.59
N ALA A 85 2.42 -17.71 17.34
CA ALA A 85 2.10 -16.29 17.34
C ALA A 85 1.10 -15.91 16.21
N VAL A 86 1.31 -16.46 15.02
CA VAL A 86 0.44 -16.23 13.85
C VAL A 86 -0.95 -16.80 14.07
N GLU A 87 -1.07 -18.03 14.54
CA GLU A 87 -2.37 -18.67 14.79
C GLU A 87 -3.13 -17.97 15.93
N ALA A 88 -2.44 -17.56 17.00
CA ALA A 88 -3.06 -16.82 18.09
C ALA A 88 -3.62 -15.45 17.66
N THR A 89 -3.08 -14.88 16.57
CA THR A 89 -3.48 -13.57 16.01
C THR A 89 -4.13 -13.70 14.63
N LYS A 90 -4.61 -14.90 14.30
CA LYS A 90 -5.14 -15.21 12.96
C LYS A 90 -6.19 -14.19 12.54
N SER A 91 -6.03 -13.67 11.32
CA SER A 91 -6.90 -12.64 10.74
C SER A 91 -6.96 -11.31 11.49
N MET A 92 -6.17 -11.08 12.54
CA MET A 92 -6.12 -9.78 13.22
C MET A 92 -5.28 -8.78 12.43
N VAL A 93 -5.81 -7.57 12.24
CA VAL A 93 -5.17 -6.46 11.52
C VAL A 93 -5.34 -5.15 12.31
N ILE A 94 -4.57 -4.14 11.92
CA ILE A 94 -4.61 -2.79 12.50
C ILE A 94 -5.37 -1.86 11.55
N THR A 95 -6.36 -1.14 12.09
CA THR A 95 -7.12 -0.14 11.34
C THR A 95 -7.18 1.20 12.02
N PHE A 96 -7.35 2.26 11.23
CA PHE A 96 -7.64 3.61 11.68
C PHE A 96 -8.87 4.10 10.90
N ASN A 97 -9.93 4.53 11.61
CA ASN A 97 -11.22 4.88 11.01
C ASN A 97 -11.75 3.80 10.04
N GLY A 98 -11.70 2.54 10.47
CA GLY A 98 -12.17 1.39 9.70
C GLY A 98 -11.24 0.90 8.59
N LYS A 99 -10.26 1.71 8.14
CA LYS A 99 -9.33 1.40 7.04
C LYS A 99 -8.02 0.81 7.54
N LEU A 100 -7.44 -0.13 6.78
CA LEU A 100 -6.11 -0.71 7.08
C LEU A 100 -5.03 0.37 7.07
N ILE A 101 -4.16 0.35 8.07
CA ILE A 101 -3.05 1.32 8.17
C ILE A 101 -1.81 0.86 7.40
N ASP A 102 -0.98 1.81 6.99
CA ASP A 102 0.43 1.54 6.66
C ASP A 102 1.20 1.32 7.97
N ALA A 103 1.24 0.07 8.44
CA ALA A 103 1.83 -0.31 9.72
C ALA A 103 3.36 -0.33 9.60
N LYS A 104 4.00 0.84 9.59
CA LYS A 104 5.47 0.98 9.56
C LYS A 104 6.11 0.39 10.81
N TYR A 105 7.25 -0.26 10.66
CA TYR A 105 8.03 -0.82 11.77
C TYR A 105 9.51 -0.88 11.40
N HIS A 106 10.37 -0.93 12.40
CA HIS A 106 11.82 -0.91 12.24
C HIS A 106 12.51 -1.59 13.42
N LEU A 107 13.80 -1.88 13.30
CA LEU A 107 14.53 -2.70 14.27
C LEU A 107 14.69 -1.99 15.62
N VAL A 108 15.29 -0.79 15.63
CA VAL A 108 15.57 -0.02 16.85
C VAL A 108 15.38 1.48 16.58
N CYS A 109 14.59 2.17 17.42
CA CYS A 109 14.30 3.60 17.20
C CYS A 109 15.38 4.56 17.71
N GLY A 110 16.26 4.11 18.61
CA GLY A 110 17.34 4.97 19.16
C GLY A 110 16.87 5.97 20.23
N GLY A 111 15.70 5.74 20.84
CA GLY A 111 15.18 6.48 22.00
C GLY A 111 13.80 7.10 21.78
N SER A 112 13.39 7.25 20.53
CA SER A 112 12.01 7.62 20.19
C SER A 112 11.72 7.26 18.74
N THR A 113 10.46 6.94 18.45
CA THR A 113 9.97 6.94 17.06
C THR A 113 9.87 8.38 16.54
N GLU A 114 9.55 8.54 15.26
CA GLU A 114 9.46 9.84 14.62
C GLU A 114 8.07 10.09 14.01
N ASN A 115 7.74 11.37 13.82
CA ASN A 115 6.54 11.77 13.10
C ASN A 115 6.71 11.52 11.60
N ALA A 116 5.66 11.00 10.95
CA ALA A 116 5.71 10.66 9.53
C ALA A 116 6.17 11.81 8.62
N GLU A 117 5.74 13.04 8.90
CA GLU A 117 6.11 14.22 8.09
C GLU A 117 7.61 14.48 8.03
N ASN A 118 8.38 14.05 9.04
CA ASN A 118 9.83 14.26 9.09
C ASN A 118 10.63 13.19 8.32
N VAL A 119 9.97 12.10 7.89
CA VAL A 119 10.62 10.96 7.23
C VAL A 119 10.09 10.74 5.82
N ILE A 120 8.79 10.91 5.61
CA ILE A 120 8.11 10.66 4.32
C ILE A 120 7.38 11.88 3.77
N ASN A 121 7.64 13.08 4.31
CA ASN A 121 7.07 14.37 3.87
C ASN A 121 5.53 14.38 3.76
N ASN A 122 4.86 13.53 4.54
CA ASN A 122 3.41 13.46 4.59
C ASN A 122 2.96 13.20 6.02
N ARG A 123 1.95 13.95 6.48
CA ARG A 123 1.42 13.80 7.83
C ARG A 123 0.49 12.60 7.90
N VAL A 124 0.84 11.64 8.76
CA VAL A 124 0.02 10.45 9.03
C VAL A 124 -0.37 10.44 10.51
N ILE A 125 -1.67 10.43 10.79
CA ILE A 125 -2.21 10.66 12.13
C ILE A 125 -1.80 9.55 13.11
N TYR A 126 -1.77 8.30 12.66
CA TYR A 126 -1.42 7.15 13.50
C TYR A 126 0.10 6.87 13.57
N LEU A 127 0.95 7.60 12.83
CA LEU A 127 2.40 7.48 12.87
C LEU A 127 3.01 8.72 13.53
N ARG A 128 2.95 8.75 14.86
CA ARG A 128 3.46 9.86 15.68
C ARG A 128 4.70 9.42 16.47
N ARG A 129 5.51 10.41 16.82
CA ARG A 129 6.63 10.26 17.74
C ARG A 129 6.15 9.81 19.13
N VAL A 130 6.73 8.73 19.61
CA VAL A 130 6.62 8.23 20.99
C VAL A 130 8.01 7.99 21.57
N LEU A 131 8.20 8.38 22.84
CA LEU A 131 9.45 8.20 23.57
C LEU A 131 9.62 6.75 23.97
N CYS A 132 10.65 6.07 23.49
CA CYS A 132 10.86 4.64 23.65
C CYS A 132 12.17 4.35 24.39
N ASN A 133 12.06 4.22 25.72
CA ASN A 133 13.17 3.83 26.59
C ASN A 133 13.43 2.31 26.58
N TYR A 134 12.58 1.54 25.89
CA TYR A 134 12.61 0.08 25.89
C TYR A 134 13.72 -0.53 25.02
N CYS A 135 14.26 0.22 24.06
CA CYS A 135 15.21 -0.32 23.09
C CYS A 135 16.69 -0.04 23.39
N GLU A 136 17.00 0.59 24.53
CA GLU A 136 18.35 1.01 24.90
C GLU A 136 19.36 -0.14 25.04
N ASN A 137 18.89 -1.30 25.54
CA ASN A 137 19.73 -2.49 25.72
C ASN A 137 19.84 -3.35 24.45
N SER A 138 19.33 -2.88 23.30
CA SER A 138 19.45 -3.61 22.04
C SER A 138 20.91 -3.64 21.56
N PRO A 139 21.38 -4.75 20.95
CA PRO A 139 22.68 -4.78 20.28
C PRO A 139 22.80 -3.79 19.12
N TYR A 140 21.68 -3.25 18.62
CA TYR A 140 21.65 -2.24 17.55
C TYR A 140 21.36 -0.82 18.08
N TRP A 141 21.45 -0.60 19.39
CA TRP A 141 21.24 0.72 19.98
C TRP A 141 22.25 1.75 19.50
N LYS A 142 23.54 1.37 19.43
CA LYS A 142 24.65 2.25 19.05
C LYS A 142 25.43 1.60 17.91
N ASN A 143 25.73 2.40 16.89
CA ASN A 143 26.58 1.99 15.79
C ASN A 143 27.68 3.04 15.57
N GLU A 144 28.91 2.59 15.35
CA GLU A 144 30.06 3.45 15.06
C GLU A 144 30.63 3.08 13.69
N LYS A 145 30.87 4.08 12.84
CA LYS A 145 31.61 3.91 11.59
C LYS A 145 32.63 5.04 11.45
N SER A 146 33.85 4.67 11.11
CA SER A 146 34.93 5.60 10.81
C SER A 146 35.10 5.70 9.30
N PHE A 147 35.35 6.91 8.81
CA PHE A 147 35.68 7.18 7.42
C PHE A 147 36.84 8.15 7.36
N THR A 148 37.77 7.91 6.45
CA THR A 148 38.81 8.88 6.09
C THR A 148 38.19 10.10 5.41
N ILE A 149 38.90 11.23 5.41
CA ILE A 149 38.45 12.43 4.69
C ILE A 149 38.29 12.16 3.18
N ASP A 150 39.18 11.35 2.60
CA ASP A 150 39.12 10.99 1.18
C ASP A 150 37.89 10.12 0.87
N GLU A 151 37.58 9.13 1.72
CA GLU A 151 36.35 8.34 1.58
C GLU A 151 35.09 9.20 1.66
N ILE A 152 35.06 10.19 2.56
CA ILE A 152 33.92 11.11 2.66
C ILE A 152 33.82 11.97 1.39
N ALA A 153 34.95 12.47 0.88
CA ALA A 153 35.00 13.26 -0.35
C ALA A 153 34.42 12.46 -1.53
N ASP A 154 34.85 11.21 -1.66
CA ASP A 154 34.42 10.30 -2.72
C ASP A 154 32.96 9.89 -2.60
N LEU A 155 32.48 9.59 -1.39
CA LEU A 155 31.09 9.18 -1.15
C LEU A 155 30.10 10.34 -1.38
N LEU A 156 30.44 11.54 -0.92
CA LEU A 156 29.57 12.72 -1.02
C LEU A 156 29.78 13.51 -2.31
N LYS A 157 30.77 13.16 -3.13
CA LYS A 157 31.15 13.87 -4.35
C LYS A 157 31.47 15.34 -4.09
N VAL A 158 32.16 15.59 -2.98
CA VAL A 158 32.62 16.91 -2.56
C VAL A 158 34.13 17.01 -2.68
N LYS A 159 34.64 18.23 -2.79
CA LYS A 159 36.06 18.51 -2.66
C LYS A 159 36.29 19.26 -1.36
N PHE A 160 37.09 18.70 -0.48
CA PHE A 160 37.62 19.46 0.64
C PHE A 160 38.71 20.41 0.13
N SER A 161 38.88 21.54 0.79
CA SER A 161 39.96 22.48 0.49
C SER A 161 41.30 21.75 0.54
N ALA A 162 42.21 22.10 -0.37
CA ALA A 162 43.56 21.53 -0.36
C ALA A 162 44.19 21.74 1.03
N MET A 163 44.78 20.67 1.58
CA MET A 163 45.49 20.72 2.85
C MET A 163 46.77 21.53 2.64
N ASP A 164 46.69 22.83 2.91
CA ASP A 164 47.84 23.72 2.87
C ASP A 164 48.33 23.98 4.30
N LEU A 165 49.65 23.98 4.50
CA LEU A 165 50.29 24.21 5.79
C LEU A 165 50.00 25.62 6.34
N ASP A 166 49.56 26.52 5.45
CA ASP A 166 49.20 27.90 5.77
C ASP A 166 47.73 28.08 6.21
N PHE A 167 46.90 27.02 6.14
CA PHE A 167 45.53 27.06 6.64
C PHE A 167 45.44 26.65 8.12
N SER A 168 44.80 27.51 8.91
CA SER A 168 44.46 27.24 10.31
C SER A 168 43.21 26.36 10.40
N SER A 169 43.41 25.06 10.49
CA SER A 169 42.37 24.10 10.85
C SER A 169 42.29 23.99 12.37
N GLU A 170 41.10 24.29 12.90
CA GLU A 170 40.74 24.05 14.29
C GLU A 170 39.73 22.89 14.36
N ILE A 171 39.90 22.04 15.37
CA ILE A 171 38.96 20.98 15.69
C ILE A 171 38.22 21.44 16.95
N SER A 172 37.07 22.10 16.74
CA SER A 172 36.30 22.69 17.85
C SER A 172 36.02 21.68 18.96
N GLY A 173 36.26 22.09 20.20
CA GLY A 173 36.13 21.27 21.41
C GLY A 173 37.32 20.33 21.70
N TYR A 174 38.24 20.14 20.75
CA TYR A 174 39.42 19.27 20.92
C TYR A 174 40.72 20.07 20.85
N MET A 175 40.98 20.76 19.73
CA MET A 175 42.18 21.52 19.46
C MET A 175 41.80 22.80 18.71
N GLU A 176 41.66 23.89 19.44
CA GLU A 176 41.06 25.15 18.96
C GLU A 176 41.81 26.36 19.53
N ASN A 177 41.42 27.57 19.13
CA ASN A 177 42.05 28.83 19.54
C ASN A 177 43.57 28.84 19.29
N ILE A 178 43.98 28.52 18.06
CA ILE A 178 45.41 28.43 17.71
C ILE A 178 45.94 29.83 17.37
N GLU A 179 46.73 30.41 18.26
CA GLU A 179 47.40 31.68 17.99
C GLU A 179 48.77 31.44 17.36
N ARG A 180 49.05 32.14 16.27
CA ARG A 180 50.34 32.06 15.56
C ARG A 180 51.05 33.41 15.56
N ASP A 181 52.37 33.37 15.46
CA ASP A 181 53.16 34.56 15.16
C ASP A 181 53.14 34.92 13.66
N GLU A 182 53.76 36.05 13.31
CA GLU A 182 53.88 36.53 11.93
C GLU A 182 54.67 35.59 10.99
N HIS A 183 55.34 34.56 11.55
CA HIS A 183 56.08 33.54 10.82
C HIS A 183 55.38 32.17 10.82
N GLY A 184 54.12 32.11 11.29
CA GLY A 184 53.29 30.91 11.30
C GLY A 184 53.58 29.90 12.42
N ARG A 185 54.43 30.24 13.39
CA ARG A 185 54.69 29.38 14.56
C ARG A 185 53.56 29.47 15.55
N VAL A 186 53.13 28.33 16.08
CA VAL A 186 52.11 28.27 17.14
C VAL A 186 52.68 28.87 18.42
N ARG A 187 52.05 29.94 18.91
CA ARG A 187 52.35 30.57 20.21
C ARG A 187 51.56 29.91 21.32
N SER A 188 50.26 29.75 21.10
CA SER A 188 49.33 29.15 22.04
C SER A 188 48.29 28.32 21.28
N ILE A 189 47.81 27.27 21.91
CA ILE A 189 46.73 26.43 21.41
C ILE A 189 45.97 25.84 22.60
N LYS A 190 44.64 25.82 22.50
CA LYS A 190 43.79 25.16 23.48
C LYS A 190 43.59 23.71 23.10
N VAL A 191 44.04 22.79 23.96
CA VAL A 191 43.80 21.35 23.82
C VAL A 191 42.89 20.89 24.96
N GLY A 192 41.67 20.48 24.62
CA GLY A 192 40.59 20.22 25.58
C GLY A 192 40.30 21.46 26.45
N ASN A 193 40.64 21.39 27.73
CA ASN A 193 40.40 22.47 28.70
C ASN A 193 41.67 23.24 29.12
N LYS A 194 42.82 23.00 28.48
CA LYS A 194 44.10 23.63 28.84
C LYS A 194 44.71 24.35 27.64
N TYR A 195 45.43 25.43 27.92
CA TYR A 195 46.29 26.07 26.95
C TYR A 195 47.69 25.49 27.04
N PHE A 196 48.30 25.27 25.88
CA PHE A 196 49.69 24.88 25.72
C PHE A 196 50.37 25.90 24.82
N THR A 197 51.64 26.17 25.09
CA THR A 197 52.51 26.84 24.15
C THR A 197 52.87 25.88 23.00
N GLY A 198 53.20 26.42 21.83
CA GLY A 198 53.65 25.57 20.71
C GLY A 198 54.91 24.76 21.05
N LYS A 199 55.78 25.28 21.93
CA LYS A 199 56.98 24.58 22.42
C LYS A 199 56.62 23.38 23.29
N GLU A 200 55.70 23.55 24.23
CA GLU A 200 55.25 22.45 25.08
C GLU A 200 54.64 21.31 24.26
N LEU A 201 53.78 21.61 23.28
CA LEU A 201 53.24 20.55 22.40
C LEU A 201 54.30 19.93 21.51
N MET A 202 55.25 20.72 21.00
CA MET A 202 56.36 20.20 20.20
C MET A 202 57.16 19.16 21.00
N GLU A 203 57.48 19.45 22.26
CA GLU A 203 58.19 18.52 23.14
C GLU A 203 57.33 17.31 23.55
N LEU A 204 56.05 17.54 23.88
CA LEU A 204 55.13 16.49 24.34
C LEU A 204 54.73 15.51 23.24
N LEU A 205 54.62 15.98 21.98
CA LEU A 205 54.17 15.20 20.83
C LEU A 205 55.31 14.85 19.86
N ASP A 206 56.56 15.13 20.23
CA ASP A 206 57.76 14.88 19.43
C ASP A 206 57.68 15.46 18.00
N LEU A 207 57.25 16.73 17.92
CA LEU A 207 57.20 17.44 16.65
C LEU A 207 58.56 18.06 16.33
N ASN A 208 58.92 18.12 15.05
CA ASN A 208 60.18 18.73 14.60
C ASN A 208 60.23 20.26 14.82
N SER A 209 59.10 20.92 15.03
CA SER A 209 58.98 22.38 15.05
C SER A 209 57.66 22.84 15.66
N THR A 210 57.61 24.09 16.15
CA THR A 210 56.36 24.78 16.51
C THR A 210 55.56 25.29 15.29
N ARG A 211 56.07 25.09 14.07
CA ARG A 211 55.37 25.31 12.79
C ARG A 211 54.65 24.03 12.36
N PHE A 212 53.57 23.69 13.04
CA PHE A 212 52.71 22.57 12.68
C PHE A 212 51.29 23.07 12.38
N THR A 213 50.50 22.24 11.72
CA THR A 213 49.05 22.44 11.55
C THR A 213 48.33 21.12 11.79
N LEU A 214 47.01 21.16 11.99
CA LEU A 214 46.21 20.00 12.36
C LEU A 214 45.45 19.48 11.15
N PHE A 215 45.51 18.19 10.85
CA PHE A 215 44.69 17.64 9.77
C PHE A 215 43.90 16.46 10.31
N PRO A 216 42.55 16.53 10.35
CA PRO A 216 41.76 15.35 10.63
C PRO A 216 41.97 14.38 9.48
N THR A 217 42.41 13.15 9.78
CA THR A 217 42.56 12.09 8.77
C THR A 217 41.34 11.19 8.71
N GLU A 218 40.60 11.07 9.82
CA GLU A 218 39.43 10.22 9.98
C GLU A 218 38.33 10.93 10.80
N VAL A 219 37.07 10.69 10.45
CA VAL A 219 35.89 11.11 11.21
C VAL A 219 35.06 9.89 11.60
N LYS A 220 34.80 9.74 12.90
CA LYS A 220 33.91 8.71 13.44
C LYS A 220 32.48 9.23 13.55
N PHE A 221 31.56 8.58 12.85
CA PHE A 221 30.12 8.77 12.99
C PHE A 221 29.56 7.79 14.02
N VAL A 222 28.90 8.32 15.05
CA VAL A 222 28.19 7.54 16.07
C VAL A 222 26.70 7.77 15.87
N SER A 223 25.98 6.74 15.46
CA SER A 223 24.52 6.77 15.29
C SER A 223 23.81 5.95 16.37
N ARG A 224 22.53 6.26 16.60
CA ARG A 224 21.65 5.50 17.48
C ARG A 224 20.47 4.92 16.70
N GLY A 225 20.12 3.68 17.01
CA GLY A 225 19.04 2.96 16.35
C GLY A 225 19.40 2.41 14.97
N LYS A 226 18.44 1.69 14.39
CA LYS A 226 18.55 1.05 13.08
C LYS A 226 17.16 0.96 12.43
N GLY A 227 17.02 1.61 11.28
CA GLY A 227 15.80 1.70 10.47
C GLY A 227 15.25 3.12 10.41
N HIS A 228 14.07 3.28 9.79
CA HIS A 228 13.52 4.59 9.45
C HIS A 228 12.80 5.32 10.62
N GLY A 229 12.66 4.68 11.79
CA GLY A 229 12.11 5.33 13.00
C GLY A 229 10.58 5.52 13.04
N LEU A 230 9.82 5.00 12.08
CA LEU A 230 8.36 5.16 12.02
C LEU A 230 7.65 3.93 12.61
N GLY A 231 6.59 4.19 13.37
CA GLY A 231 5.73 3.15 13.95
C GLY A 231 6.47 2.21 14.90
N LEU A 232 6.19 0.91 14.84
CA LEU A 232 6.64 -0.04 15.85
C LEU A 232 8.16 -0.26 15.84
N CYS A 233 8.79 -0.11 17.00
CA CYS A 233 10.18 -0.49 17.24
C CYS A 233 10.24 -1.95 17.71
N GLN A 234 10.89 -2.84 16.96
CA GLN A 234 10.92 -4.29 17.24
C GLN A 234 11.53 -4.61 18.62
N TYR A 235 12.71 -4.06 18.92
CA TYR A 235 13.33 -4.27 20.25
C TYR A 235 12.59 -3.53 21.38
N GLY A 236 11.92 -2.43 21.06
CA GLY A 236 11.06 -1.76 22.02
C GLY A 236 9.83 -2.61 22.36
N ALA A 237 9.19 -3.21 21.35
CA ALA A 237 8.10 -4.17 21.53
C ALA A 237 8.55 -5.40 22.33
N GLU A 238 9.75 -5.92 22.05
CA GLU A 238 10.33 -7.03 22.81
C GLU A 238 10.44 -6.72 24.31
N LYS A 239 11.05 -5.59 24.64
CA LYS A 239 11.25 -5.22 26.04
C LYS A 239 9.92 -4.87 26.74
N MET A 240 8.97 -4.24 26.05
CA MET A 240 7.61 -4.08 26.58
C MET A 240 6.97 -5.45 26.86
N ALA A 241 7.05 -6.39 25.94
CA ALA A 241 6.50 -7.72 26.13
C ALA A 241 7.13 -8.44 27.34
N GLN A 242 8.45 -8.31 27.55
CA GLN A 242 9.15 -8.83 28.73
C GLN A 242 8.71 -8.17 30.04
N GLU A 243 8.22 -6.93 29.99
CA GLU A 243 7.66 -6.21 31.13
C GLU A 243 6.17 -6.49 31.36
N GLY A 244 5.58 -7.39 30.57
CA GLY A 244 4.21 -7.88 30.76
C GLY A 244 3.14 -7.17 29.94
N TYR A 245 3.52 -6.26 29.03
CA TYR A 245 2.57 -5.64 28.11
C TYR A 245 2.05 -6.64 27.08
N SER A 246 0.75 -6.58 26.79
CA SER A 246 0.12 -7.41 25.75
C SER A 246 0.49 -6.91 24.34
N TYR A 247 0.28 -7.76 23.32
CA TYR A 247 0.45 -7.33 21.94
C TYR A 247 -0.46 -6.13 21.58
N GLU A 248 -1.65 -6.03 22.18
CA GLU A 248 -2.54 -4.88 21.98
C GLU A 248 -1.97 -3.59 22.57
N ASP A 249 -1.40 -3.65 23.78
CA ASP A 249 -0.77 -2.49 24.42
C ASP A 249 0.43 -2.01 23.60
N ILE A 250 1.26 -2.94 23.12
CA ILE A 250 2.42 -2.66 22.27
C ILE A 250 1.99 -1.95 20.98
N ILE A 251 1.00 -2.48 20.27
CA ILE A 251 0.50 -1.88 19.03
C ILE A 251 -0.07 -0.48 19.30
N LYS A 252 -0.91 -0.32 20.31
CA LYS A 252 -1.55 0.97 20.63
C LYS A 252 -0.55 2.01 21.13
N TYR A 253 0.54 1.57 21.73
CA TYR A 253 1.63 2.45 22.13
C TYR A 253 2.37 3.02 20.91
N TYR A 254 2.67 2.22 19.89
CA TYR A 254 3.40 2.67 18.70
C TYR A 254 2.53 3.32 17.61
N TYR A 255 1.23 3.00 17.56
CA TYR A 255 0.31 3.53 16.56
C TYR A 255 -0.86 4.27 17.23
N THR A 256 -0.92 5.58 17.03
CA THR A 256 -1.89 6.45 17.73
C THR A 256 -3.31 6.27 17.20
N GLY A 257 -4.26 6.00 18.11
CA GLY A 257 -5.70 5.98 17.79
C GLY A 257 -6.15 4.81 16.92
N VAL A 258 -5.36 3.74 16.85
CA VAL A 258 -5.70 2.56 16.04
C VAL A 258 -6.59 1.58 16.80
N GLU A 259 -7.28 0.75 16.02
CA GLU A 259 -8.05 -0.39 16.47
C GLU A 259 -7.41 -1.68 15.94
N ILE A 260 -7.49 -2.75 16.74
CA ILE A 260 -7.09 -4.10 16.33
C ILE A 260 -8.38 -4.90 16.22
N LYS A 261 -8.65 -5.46 15.03
CA LYS A 261 -9.88 -6.21 14.77
C LYS A 261 -9.61 -7.41 13.87
N LYS A 262 -10.50 -8.41 13.95
CA LYS A 262 -10.51 -9.49 12.97
C LYS A 262 -10.94 -8.92 11.62
N TYR A 263 -10.08 -9.10 10.64
CA TYR A 263 -10.36 -8.82 9.24
C TYR A 263 -11.16 -9.97 8.64
N ARG A 264 -12.23 -9.63 7.94
CA ARG A 264 -12.99 -10.59 7.14
C ARG A 264 -12.40 -10.57 5.73
N PHE A 265 -11.96 -11.74 5.27
CA PHE A 265 -11.46 -11.92 3.92
C PHE A 265 -12.59 -12.38 2.98
N PRO A 266 -12.45 -12.14 1.67
CA PRO A 266 -13.25 -12.83 0.66
C PRO A 266 -13.30 -14.34 0.93
N SER A 267 -14.47 -14.92 0.70
CA SER A 267 -14.70 -16.35 0.88
C SER A 267 -15.36 -16.92 -0.37
N ILE A 268 -15.37 -18.26 -0.50
CA ILE A 268 -16.06 -18.94 -1.60
C ILE A 268 -17.54 -18.52 -1.68
N LYS A 269 -18.17 -18.19 -0.54
CA LYS A 269 -19.57 -17.75 -0.49
C LYS A 269 -19.76 -16.27 -0.81
N GLU A 270 -18.78 -15.44 -0.47
CA GLU A 270 -18.80 -13.99 -0.65
C GLU A 270 -17.49 -13.56 -1.30
N PRO A 271 -17.30 -13.91 -2.58
CA PRO A 271 -16.06 -13.61 -3.28
C PRO A 271 -15.83 -12.10 -3.41
N LEU A 272 -16.89 -11.29 -3.53
CA LEU A 272 -16.76 -9.85 -3.70
C LEU A 272 -16.70 -9.06 -2.38
N PHE A 273 -16.48 -9.73 -1.24
CA PHE A 273 -16.39 -9.05 0.05
C PHE A 273 -15.31 -7.95 0.04
N GLY A 274 -15.73 -6.73 0.40
CA GLY A 274 -14.86 -5.55 0.43
C GLY A 274 -14.68 -4.84 -0.92
N LYS A 275 -15.38 -5.28 -1.97
CA LYS A 275 -15.47 -4.56 -3.24
C LYS A 275 -16.65 -3.60 -3.24
N ILE A 276 -16.40 -2.36 -3.64
CA ILE A 276 -17.41 -1.32 -3.75
C ILE A 276 -17.70 -1.08 -5.22
N LEU A 277 -18.95 -1.20 -5.63
CA LEU A 277 -19.38 -0.98 -7.01
C LEU A 277 -20.49 0.07 -7.03
N VAL A 278 -20.43 1.00 -7.98
CA VAL A 278 -21.56 1.88 -8.28
C VAL A 278 -22.16 1.43 -9.61
N ILE A 279 -23.44 1.09 -9.60
CA ILE A 279 -24.22 0.74 -10.80
C ILE A 279 -25.11 1.93 -11.14
N ASP A 280 -24.99 2.44 -12.36
CA ASP A 280 -25.75 3.58 -12.85
C ASP A 280 -26.75 3.14 -13.91
N PRO A 281 -28.05 3.02 -13.59
CA PRO A 281 -29.07 2.84 -14.60
C PRO A 281 -29.21 4.13 -15.43
N GLY A 282 -28.91 4.05 -16.73
CA GLY A 282 -29.08 5.13 -17.69
C GLY A 282 -30.47 5.75 -17.65
N HIS A 283 -30.58 7.03 -18.01
CA HIS A 283 -31.87 7.75 -18.12
C HIS A 283 -32.69 7.76 -16.80
N GLY A 284 -33.97 8.16 -16.84
CA GLY A 284 -34.87 8.20 -15.69
C GLY A 284 -35.78 9.44 -15.66
N GLY A 285 -36.99 9.27 -15.12
CA GLY A 285 -38.00 10.32 -15.04
C GLY A 285 -38.48 10.76 -16.43
N GLU A 286 -38.28 12.03 -16.76
CA GLU A 286 -38.65 12.63 -18.05
C GLU A 286 -37.71 12.21 -19.19
N ASP A 287 -36.49 11.79 -18.86
CA ASP A 287 -35.56 11.19 -19.83
C ASP A 287 -35.91 9.71 -19.98
N GLU A 288 -36.66 9.37 -21.02
CA GLU A 288 -37.09 7.99 -21.29
C GLU A 288 -35.98 7.12 -21.93
N GLY A 289 -34.88 7.74 -22.37
CA GLY A 289 -33.93 7.14 -23.30
C GLY A 289 -34.60 6.82 -24.63
N TYR A 290 -34.16 5.74 -25.31
CA TYR A 290 -34.83 5.30 -26.52
C TYR A 290 -36.12 4.52 -26.22
N LYS A 291 -37.16 4.77 -27.03
CA LYS A 291 -38.41 4.02 -27.02
C LYS A 291 -38.44 3.04 -28.18
N GLY A 292 -38.55 1.75 -27.88
CA GLY A 292 -38.57 0.68 -28.87
C GLY A 292 -39.71 0.79 -29.88
N ASP A 293 -39.44 0.38 -31.11
CA ASP A 293 -40.30 0.66 -32.27
C ASP A 293 -41.53 -0.26 -32.34
N LYS A 294 -41.48 -1.46 -31.73
CA LYS A 294 -42.52 -2.49 -31.87
C LYS A 294 -43.38 -2.65 -30.62
N LEU A 295 -42.77 -2.75 -29.45
CA LEU A 295 -43.50 -2.93 -28.19
C LEU A 295 -43.61 -1.65 -27.38
N GLY A 296 -42.85 -0.60 -27.75
CA GLY A 296 -42.82 0.66 -27.03
C GLY A 296 -42.11 0.54 -25.68
N LEU A 297 -41.20 -0.43 -25.53
CA LEU A 297 -40.41 -0.55 -24.30
C LEU A 297 -39.51 0.68 -24.15
N LEU A 298 -39.38 1.17 -22.92
CA LEU A 298 -38.53 2.31 -22.61
C LEU A 298 -37.18 1.81 -22.10
N GLU A 299 -36.10 2.38 -22.64
CA GLU A 299 -34.74 2.10 -22.19
C GLU A 299 -34.60 2.29 -20.68
N LYS A 300 -35.10 3.41 -20.13
CA LYS A 300 -35.02 3.73 -18.70
C LYS A 300 -35.55 2.61 -17.79
N ASP A 301 -36.56 1.87 -18.24
CA ASP A 301 -37.20 0.80 -17.48
C ASP A 301 -36.38 -0.49 -17.55
N ILE A 302 -35.85 -0.81 -18.74
CA ILE A 302 -35.05 -2.02 -18.96
C ILE A 302 -33.72 -1.91 -18.20
N VAL A 303 -33.01 -0.78 -18.32
CA VAL A 303 -31.72 -0.59 -17.66
C VAL A 303 -31.88 -0.55 -16.14
N LEU A 304 -33.00 -0.01 -15.62
CA LEU A 304 -33.30 -0.06 -14.19
C LEU A 304 -33.51 -1.51 -13.72
N LYS A 305 -34.31 -2.31 -14.44
CA LYS A 305 -34.57 -3.71 -14.08
C LYS A 305 -33.29 -4.54 -14.03
N ILE A 306 -32.45 -4.46 -15.06
CA ILE A 306 -31.16 -5.17 -15.11
C ILE A 306 -30.26 -4.72 -13.96
N SER A 307 -30.19 -3.41 -13.71
CA SER A 307 -29.33 -2.87 -12.66
C SER A 307 -29.76 -3.29 -11.26
N LEU A 308 -31.07 -3.42 -10.99
CA LEU A 308 -31.61 -3.90 -9.71
C LEU A 308 -31.28 -5.38 -9.49
N GLU A 309 -31.43 -6.23 -10.51
CA GLU A 309 -31.06 -7.65 -10.40
C GLU A 309 -29.55 -7.80 -10.27
N LEU A 310 -28.76 -7.02 -11.01
CA LEU A 310 -27.29 -6.97 -10.87
C LEU A 310 -26.87 -6.56 -9.46
N LYS A 311 -27.48 -5.51 -8.88
CA LYS A 311 -27.23 -5.09 -7.48
C LYS A 311 -27.47 -6.24 -6.51
N LYS A 312 -28.60 -6.93 -6.64
CA LYS A 312 -28.96 -8.06 -5.77
C LYS A 312 -27.94 -9.20 -5.89
N GLN A 313 -27.56 -9.59 -7.11
CA GLN A 313 -26.56 -10.65 -7.33
C GLN A 313 -25.20 -10.30 -6.74
N LEU A 314 -24.69 -9.10 -7.02
CA LEU A 314 -23.39 -8.64 -6.50
C LEU A 314 -23.40 -8.49 -4.97
N THR A 315 -24.49 -7.99 -4.39
CA THR A 315 -24.64 -7.88 -2.93
C THR A 315 -24.65 -9.25 -2.25
N ASN A 316 -25.33 -10.25 -2.84
CA ASN A 316 -25.33 -11.63 -2.34
C ASN A 316 -23.93 -12.27 -2.39
N LEU A 317 -23.07 -11.80 -3.30
CA LEU A 317 -21.66 -12.21 -3.41
C LEU A 317 -20.74 -11.40 -2.49
N GLY A 318 -21.28 -10.50 -1.67
CA GLY A 318 -20.55 -9.74 -0.64
C GLY A 318 -20.08 -8.35 -1.06
N ALA A 319 -20.37 -7.90 -2.29
CA ALA A 319 -20.03 -6.54 -2.73
C ALA A 319 -20.89 -5.50 -2.00
N GLU A 320 -20.31 -4.33 -1.76
CA GLU A 320 -21.05 -3.14 -1.35
C GLU A 320 -21.49 -2.39 -2.62
N VAL A 321 -22.78 -2.46 -2.95
CA VAL A 321 -23.32 -1.94 -4.21
C VAL A 321 -24.18 -0.71 -3.98
N TYR A 322 -23.76 0.39 -4.58
CA TYR A 322 -24.50 1.64 -4.62
C TYR A 322 -25.14 1.83 -5.99
N MET A 323 -26.30 2.49 -6.04
CA MET A 323 -26.94 2.87 -7.29
C MET A 323 -27.10 4.38 -7.38
N THR A 324 -27.04 4.93 -8.59
CA THR A 324 -27.34 6.34 -8.82
C THR A 324 -28.84 6.62 -8.68
N ARG A 325 -29.69 5.68 -9.10
CA ARG A 325 -31.15 5.65 -8.84
C ARG A 325 -31.63 4.24 -8.59
N GLU A 326 -32.67 4.07 -7.76
CA GLU A 326 -33.29 2.75 -7.48
C GLU A 326 -34.75 2.65 -7.94
N ARG A 327 -35.27 3.74 -8.52
CA ARG A 327 -36.64 3.86 -9.05
C ARG A 327 -36.62 4.73 -10.30
N ASP A 328 -37.79 4.89 -10.92
CA ASP A 328 -37.96 5.84 -12.01
C ASP A 328 -38.03 7.27 -11.44
N GLU A 329 -36.93 8.01 -11.57
CA GLU A 329 -36.80 9.38 -11.11
C GLU A 329 -35.81 10.15 -11.99
N ASN A 330 -36.01 11.48 -12.08
CA ASN A 330 -35.07 12.36 -12.76
C ASN A 330 -33.74 12.35 -12.01
N ILE A 331 -32.64 12.13 -12.74
CA ILE A 331 -31.30 12.22 -12.18
C ILE A 331 -30.33 12.84 -13.18
N LEU A 332 -29.72 13.95 -12.78
CA LEU A 332 -28.80 14.68 -13.64
C LEU A 332 -27.47 13.94 -13.78
N VAL A 333 -26.83 14.06 -14.93
CA VAL A 333 -25.51 13.44 -15.17
C VAL A 333 -24.48 13.92 -14.13
N THR A 334 -24.57 15.18 -13.69
CA THR A 334 -23.72 15.74 -12.62
C THR A 334 -23.93 15.04 -11.28
N GLU A 335 -25.17 14.69 -10.92
CA GLU A 335 -25.48 13.97 -9.68
C GLU A 335 -24.95 12.53 -9.73
N ARG A 336 -25.03 11.86 -10.89
CA ARG A 336 -24.41 10.53 -11.11
C ARG A 336 -22.89 10.57 -10.86
N ILE A 337 -22.23 11.61 -11.39
CA ILE A 337 -20.78 11.85 -11.17
C ILE A 337 -20.48 12.11 -9.70
N GLU A 338 -21.29 12.92 -9.02
CA GLU A 338 -21.13 13.23 -7.60
C GLU A 338 -21.24 11.97 -6.73
N VAL A 339 -22.19 11.07 -7.02
CA VAL A 339 -22.30 9.77 -6.35
C VAL A 339 -20.99 8.98 -6.50
N ALA A 340 -20.50 8.83 -7.73
CA ALA A 340 -19.26 8.08 -7.99
C ALA A 340 -18.05 8.68 -7.28
N ASN A 341 -17.89 10.00 -7.33
CA ASN A 341 -16.73 10.70 -6.75
C ASN A 341 -16.77 10.77 -5.21
N ARG A 342 -17.98 10.76 -4.62
CA ARG A 342 -18.18 10.69 -3.17
C ARG A 342 -17.90 9.28 -2.64
N ILE A 343 -18.42 8.26 -3.30
CA ILE A 343 -18.28 6.85 -2.87
C ILE A 343 -16.87 6.33 -3.16
N ARG A 344 -16.27 6.73 -4.29
CA ARG A 344 -14.98 6.23 -4.81
C ARG A 344 -14.96 4.68 -4.92
N PRO A 345 -15.85 4.09 -5.73
CA PRO A 345 -15.93 2.63 -5.87
C PRO A 345 -14.69 2.06 -6.58
N ASP A 346 -14.49 0.73 -6.51
CA ASP A 346 -13.54 0.02 -7.36
C ASP A 346 -13.88 0.23 -8.85
N PHE A 347 -15.18 0.18 -9.19
CA PHE A 347 -15.69 0.50 -10.53
C PHE A 347 -17.02 1.24 -10.50
N PHE A 348 -17.19 2.12 -11.47
CA PHE A 348 -18.47 2.71 -11.84
C PHE A 348 -18.96 2.08 -13.15
N VAL A 349 -20.14 1.47 -13.14
CA VAL A 349 -20.70 0.77 -14.31
C VAL A 349 -22.05 1.38 -14.67
N SER A 350 -22.10 2.09 -15.79
CA SER A 350 -23.33 2.65 -16.34
C SER A 350 -23.94 1.70 -17.35
N ILE A 351 -25.25 1.45 -17.25
CA ILE A 351 -26.01 0.55 -18.12
C ILE A 351 -26.95 1.37 -18.98
N HIS A 352 -26.79 1.26 -20.29
CA HIS A 352 -27.55 1.97 -21.33
C HIS A 352 -28.01 1.00 -22.42
N MET A 353 -28.88 1.47 -23.30
CA MET A 353 -29.21 0.79 -24.55
C MET A 353 -28.87 1.68 -25.75
N ASP A 354 -28.36 1.05 -26.80
CA ASP A 354 -27.93 1.76 -27.99
C ASP A 354 -29.09 1.87 -28.97
N TYR A 355 -28.99 2.82 -29.89
CA TYR A 355 -29.95 3.05 -30.95
C TYR A 355 -29.25 3.08 -32.29
N PHE A 356 -29.88 2.46 -33.29
CA PHE A 356 -29.47 2.63 -34.66
C PHE A 356 -30.66 2.62 -35.62
N PRO A 357 -30.67 3.49 -36.65
CA PRO A 357 -31.79 3.59 -37.59
C PRO A 357 -32.13 2.31 -38.35
N SER A 358 -31.18 1.38 -38.48
CA SER A 358 -31.43 0.07 -39.08
C SER A 358 -31.76 -0.96 -38.00
N SER A 359 -32.90 -1.65 -38.17
CA SER A 359 -33.40 -2.69 -37.26
C SER A 359 -32.58 -3.99 -37.25
N ASN A 360 -31.46 -4.05 -37.97
CA ASN A 360 -30.63 -5.25 -38.09
C ASN A 360 -29.52 -5.30 -37.03
N MET A 361 -29.24 -4.20 -36.33
CA MET A 361 -28.22 -4.20 -35.29
C MET A 361 -28.74 -4.90 -34.05
N GLN A 362 -27.88 -5.67 -33.38
CA GLN A 362 -28.20 -6.33 -32.12
C GLN A 362 -26.94 -6.56 -31.27
N GLY A 363 -27.17 -6.84 -29.99
CA GLY A 363 -26.14 -7.28 -29.06
C GLY A 363 -25.41 -6.17 -28.32
N CYS A 364 -24.56 -6.60 -27.39
CA CYS A 364 -23.90 -5.73 -26.42
C CYS A 364 -22.66 -5.03 -26.97
N GLN A 365 -22.47 -3.77 -26.61
CA GLN A 365 -21.25 -2.98 -26.82
C GLN A 365 -20.79 -2.39 -25.49
N ILE A 366 -19.49 -2.48 -25.18
CA ILE A 366 -18.94 -1.93 -23.94
C ILE A 366 -17.95 -0.84 -24.27
N TYR A 367 -18.07 0.29 -23.58
CA TYR A 367 -17.17 1.42 -23.69
C TYR A 367 -16.35 1.63 -22.42
N HIS A 368 -15.11 2.08 -22.60
CA HIS A 368 -14.24 2.58 -21.53
C HIS A 368 -13.56 3.89 -21.97
N PHE A 369 -13.02 4.64 -21.03
CA PHE A 369 -12.24 5.84 -21.35
C PHE A 369 -10.85 5.47 -21.90
N ARG A 370 -10.30 6.31 -22.76
CA ARG A 370 -8.96 6.10 -23.33
C ARG A 370 -7.90 6.08 -22.23
N GLY A 371 -7.04 5.06 -22.23
CA GLY A 371 -5.98 4.87 -21.24
C GLY A 371 -6.43 4.26 -19.91
N ASP A 372 -7.71 3.96 -19.74
CA ASP A 372 -8.24 3.23 -18.58
C ASP A 372 -8.11 1.72 -18.79
N PHE A 373 -6.89 1.20 -18.57
CA PHE A 373 -6.57 -0.21 -18.77
C PHE A 373 -7.31 -1.14 -17.82
N GLU A 374 -7.66 -0.67 -16.62
CA GLU A 374 -8.43 -1.46 -15.63
C GLU A 374 -9.88 -1.63 -16.09
N ALA A 375 -10.53 -0.56 -16.55
CA ALA A 375 -11.86 -0.67 -17.15
C ALA A 375 -11.83 -1.58 -18.39
N GLN A 376 -10.83 -1.46 -19.26
CA GLN A 376 -10.69 -2.33 -20.43
C GLN A 376 -10.57 -3.81 -20.05
N ALA A 377 -9.81 -4.14 -19.00
CA ALA A 377 -9.68 -5.49 -18.49
C ALA A 377 -11.01 -6.03 -17.94
N LEU A 378 -11.75 -5.23 -17.15
CA LEU A 378 -13.08 -5.60 -16.66
C LEU A 378 -14.08 -5.80 -17.82
N ALA A 379 -14.10 -4.90 -18.80
CA ALA A 379 -14.94 -5.01 -19.99
C ALA A 379 -14.66 -6.31 -20.75
N THR A 380 -13.40 -6.73 -20.81
CA THR A 380 -12.99 -7.99 -21.46
C THR A 380 -13.59 -9.20 -20.76
N SER A 381 -13.53 -9.25 -19.42
CA SER A 381 -14.15 -10.32 -18.64
C SER A 381 -15.67 -10.33 -18.77
N ILE A 382 -16.32 -9.16 -18.72
CA ILE A 382 -17.79 -9.04 -18.90
C ILE A 382 -18.22 -9.51 -20.29
N LEU A 383 -17.55 -9.04 -21.35
CA LEU A 383 -17.94 -9.39 -22.71
C LEU A 383 -17.76 -10.89 -23.00
N LYS A 384 -16.72 -11.52 -22.43
CA LYS A 384 -16.50 -12.98 -22.51
C LYS A 384 -17.69 -13.74 -21.91
N GLU A 385 -18.14 -13.36 -20.72
CA GLU A 385 -19.23 -14.05 -20.03
C GLU A 385 -20.59 -13.77 -20.66
N LEU A 386 -20.84 -12.56 -21.17
CA LEU A 386 -22.04 -12.26 -21.96
C LEU A 386 -22.12 -13.12 -23.22
N LYS A 387 -21.00 -13.28 -23.95
CA LYS A 387 -20.93 -14.19 -25.12
C LYS A 387 -21.25 -15.63 -24.74
N ALA A 388 -20.74 -16.11 -23.60
CA ALA A 388 -21.03 -17.45 -23.09
C ALA A 388 -22.53 -17.67 -22.77
N GLN A 389 -23.26 -16.60 -22.46
CA GLN A 389 -24.72 -16.61 -22.27
C GLN A 389 -25.52 -16.55 -23.60
N GLY A 390 -24.83 -16.52 -24.74
CA GLY A 390 -25.42 -16.43 -26.07
C GLY A 390 -25.82 -15.01 -26.49
N ILE A 391 -25.28 -13.98 -25.82
CA ILE A 391 -25.52 -12.58 -26.18
C ILE A 391 -24.59 -12.20 -27.34
N ALA A 392 -25.18 -11.66 -28.42
CA ALA A 392 -24.42 -11.11 -29.53
C ALA A 392 -23.53 -9.96 -29.04
N SER A 393 -22.33 -9.83 -29.60
CA SER A 393 -21.34 -8.86 -29.14
C SER A 393 -20.88 -7.97 -30.29
N ARG A 394 -20.80 -6.68 -30.02
CA ARG A 394 -20.23 -5.66 -30.90
C ARG A 394 -18.86 -5.14 -30.43
N GLY A 395 -18.25 -5.84 -29.46
CA GLY A 395 -16.89 -5.57 -29.00
C GLY A 395 -16.80 -4.49 -27.92
N ILE A 396 -15.55 -4.20 -27.58
CA ILE A 396 -15.14 -3.18 -26.61
C ILE A 396 -14.58 -2.00 -27.39
N LYS A 397 -14.94 -0.78 -27.02
CA LYS A 397 -14.51 0.45 -27.69
C LYS A 397 -14.05 1.50 -26.69
N GLU A 398 -13.21 2.41 -27.16
CA GLU A 398 -12.97 3.66 -26.46
C GLU A 398 -14.16 4.61 -26.68
N GLY A 399 -14.61 5.27 -25.60
CA GLY A 399 -15.65 6.29 -25.63
C GLY A 399 -15.19 7.56 -24.93
N ASN A 400 -15.74 8.71 -25.34
CA ASN A 400 -15.46 10.02 -24.73
C ASN A 400 -16.75 10.67 -24.20
N PHE A 401 -17.54 9.90 -23.44
CA PHE A 401 -18.78 10.37 -22.84
C PHE A 401 -18.50 11.42 -21.76
N TYR A 402 -19.45 12.34 -21.53
CA TYR A 402 -19.33 13.33 -20.47
C TYR A 402 -19.13 12.69 -19.09
N LEU A 403 -19.81 11.56 -18.84
CA LEU A 403 -19.69 10.76 -17.61
C LEU A 403 -18.24 10.32 -17.34
N PHE A 404 -17.55 9.77 -18.34
CA PHE A 404 -16.15 9.34 -18.22
C PHE A 404 -15.18 10.49 -17.89
N ARG A 405 -15.48 11.71 -18.32
CA ARG A 405 -14.64 12.88 -18.02
C ARG A 405 -14.84 13.40 -16.59
N GLY A 406 -15.96 13.06 -15.95
CA GLY A 406 -16.30 13.54 -14.61
C GLY A 406 -16.02 12.54 -13.48
N VAL A 407 -16.09 11.24 -13.77
CA VAL A 407 -15.88 10.18 -12.77
C VAL A 407 -14.37 9.98 -12.52
N SER A 408 -13.96 9.99 -11.25
CA SER A 408 -12.55 9.93 -10.84
C SER A 408 -12.01 8.50 -10.60
N VAL A 409 -12.73 7.49 -11.08
CA VAL A 409 -12.42 6.06 -10.91
C VAL A 409 -12.60 5.35 -12.25
N SER A 410 -12.09 4.12 -12.36
CA SER A 410 -12.27 3.33 -13.57
C SER A 410 -13.75 3.07 -13.85
N SER A 411 -14.15 3.29 -15.10
CA SER A 411 -15.58 3.32 -15.45
C SER A 411 -15.91 2.66 -16.78
N LEU A 412 -17.08 2.01 -16.80
CA LEU A 412 -17.65 1.36 -17.97
C LEU A 412 -19.02 1.94 -18.31
N LEU A 413 -19.30 2.01 -19.60
CA LEU A 413 -20.64 2.19 -20.12
C LEU A 413 -20.97 0.96 -20.95
N ILE A 414 -21.97 0.21 -20.52
CA ILE A 414 -22.42 -1.03 -21.16
C ILE A 414 -23.71 -0.72 -21.89
N GLU A 415 -23.64 -0.72 -23.21
CA GLU A 415 -24.81 -0.77 -24.09
C GLU A 415 -25.26 -2.22 -24.20
N ILE A 416 -26.38 -2.57 -23.59
CA ILE A 416 -26.82 -3.97 -23.51
C ILE A 416 -27.55 -4.44 -24.77
N GLY A 417 -27.96 -3.57 -25.69
CA GLY A 417 -28.63 -3.98 -26.94
C GLY A 417 -29.33 -2.83 -27.64
N PHE A 418 -30.09 -3.14 -28.70
CA PHE A 418 -30.75 -2.17 -29.58
C PHE A 418 -32.27 -2.34 -29.56
N LEU A 419 -32.99 -1.35 -29.02
CA LEU A 419 -34.45 -1.36 -29.01
C LEU A 419 -35.08 -1.05 -30.38
N SER A 420 -34.31 -0.55 -31.34
CA SER A 420 -34.74 -0.45 -32.76
C SER A 420 -34.77 -1.81 -33.47
N ASN A 421 -34.24 -2.87 -32.86
CA ASN A 421 -34.36 -4.23 -33.36
C ASN A 421 -35.58 -4.92 -32.75
N ASN A 422 -36.60 -5.15 -33.57
CA ASN A 422 -37.88 -5.74 -33.19
C ASN A 422 -37.81 -7.14 -32.55
N GLU A 423 -36.78 -7.93 -32.87
CA GLU A 423 -36.57 -9.24 -32.23
C GLU A 423 -35.90 -9.07 -30.88
N GLU A 424 -34.90 -8.18 -30.79
CA GLU A 424 -34.19 -7.91 -29.55
C GLU A 424 -35.06 -7.19 -28.51
N GLU A 425 -35.87 -6.20 -28.92
CA GLU A 425 -36.88 -5.58 -28.06
C GLU A 425 -37.85 -6.63 -27.49
N ALA A 426 -38.32 -7.57 -28.34
CA ALA A 426 -39.21 -8.64 -27.89
C ALA A 426 -38.53 -9.62 -26.91
N ARG A 427 -37.20 -9.78 -26.99
CA ARG A 427 -36.44 -10.54 -25.96
C ARG A 427 -36.35 -9.76 -24.66
N PHE A 428 -36.14 -8.45 -24.68
CA PHE A 428 -36.10 -7.60 -23.48
C PHE A 428 -37.43 -7.52 -22.73
N ALA A 429 -38.55 -7.83 -23.38
CA ALA A 429 -39.83 -8.04 -22.68
C ALA A 429 -39.86 -9.30 -21.80
N GLN A 430 -38.92 -10.22 -21.97
CA GLN A 430 -38.86 -11.49 -21.25
C GLN A 430 -37.88 -11.42 -20.08
N GLU A 431 -38.35 -11.78 -18.88
CA GLU A 431 -37.56 -11.74 -17.64
C GLU A 431 -36.27 -12.59 -17.71
N ASN A 432 -36.33 -13.73 -18.41
CA ASN A 432 -35.16 -14.59 -18.60
C ASN A 432 -34.02 -13.90 -19.39
N TYR A 433 -34.33 -12.95 -20.28
CA TYR A 433 -33.32 -12.22 -21.05
C TYR A 433 -32.65 -11.15 -20.20
N ILE A 434 -33.41 -10.46 -19.34
CA ILE A 434 -32.92 -9.54 -18.31
C ILE A 434 -31.91 -10.27 -17.40
N ILE A 435 -32.30 -11.45 -16.89
CA ILE A 435 -31.44 -12.27 -16.02
C ILE A 435 -30.16 -12.73 -16.73
N LYS A 436 -30.21 -13.04 -18.04
CA LYS A 436 -29.00 -13.40 -18.79
C LYS A 436 -27.97 -12.27 -18.82
N TYR A 437 -28.39 -11.02 -18.96
CA TYR A 437 -27.49 -9.87 -18.91
C TYR A 437 -26.92 -9.67 -17.51
N SER A 438 -27.74 -9.65 -16.47
CA SER A 438 -27.25 -9.48 -15.09
C SER A 438 -26.30 -10.62 -14.70
N ASP A 439 -26.63 -11.88 -15.03
CA ASP A 439 -25.76 -13.03 -14.78
C ASP A 439 -24.43 -12.93 -15.51
N GLY A 440 -24.45 -12.54 -16.79
CA GLY A 440 -23.22 -12.39 -17.59
C GLY A 440 -22.32 -11.28 -17.06
N ILE A 441 -22.89 -10.14 -16.66
CA ILE A 441 -22.15 -9.04 -16.05
C ILE A 441 -21.58 -9.47 -14.68
N THR A 442 -22.38 -10.11 -13.83
CA THR A 442 -21.94 -10.63 -12.53
C THR A 442 -20.78 -11.61 -12.67
N LYS A 443 -20.87 -12.59 -13.58
CA LYS A 443 -19.78 -13.55 -13.84
C LYS A 443 -18.52 -12.87 -14.37
N GLY A 444 -18.68 -11.86 -15.23
CA GLY A 444 -17.56 -11.08 -15.73
C GLY A 444 -16.82 -10.30 -14.63
N ILE A 445 -17.56 -9.71 -13.70
CA ILE A 445 -17.01 -9.02 -12.53
C ILE A 445 -16.25 -10.02 -11.63
N LEU A 446 -16.81 -11.21 -11.38
CA LEU A 446 -16.15 -12.26 -10.62
C LEU A 446 -14.83 -12.70 -11.27
N GLU A 447 -14.87 -12.98 -12.58
CA GLU A 447 -13.69 -13.38 -13.37
C GLU A 447 -12.60 -12.29 -13.33
N TYR A 448 -12.97 -11.02 -13.45
CA TYR A 448 -12.02 -9.91 -13.40
C TYR A 448 -11.28 -9.85 -12.05
N PHE A 449 -12.00 -9.97 -10.93
CA PHE A 449 -11.38 -9.97 -9.62
C PHE A 449 -10.62 -11.27 -9.30
N LYS A 450 -10.71 -12.30 -10.16
CA LYS A 450 -10.06 -13.61 -10.02
C LYS A 450 -10.33 -14.28 -8.67
N ILE A 451 -11.58 -14.20 -8.20
CA ILE A 451 -12.00 -14.71 -6.87
C ILE A 451 -12.75 -16.02 -6.98
#